data_AF-A0A938CWR0-F1
#
_entry.id   AF-A0A938CWR0-F1
#
_cell.length_a   1.000
_cell.length_b   1.000
_cell.length_c   1.000
_cell.angle_alpha   90.00
_cell.angle_beta   90.00
_cell.angle_gamma   90.00
#
_symmetry.space_group_name_H-M   'P 1'
#
loop_
_entity.id
_entity.type
_entity.pdbx_description
1 polymer ?
#
loop_
_entity_poly.entity_id
_entity_poly.type
_entity_poly.pdbx_seq_one_letter_code
_entity_poly.pdbx_strand_id
1 'polypeptide(L)'
;MHFLAEPKTWVLAAFVIFFWLAWKPLKKALLGALDGRAAKIRAQIEEAEKLREDAQHLLAEYQRKQRQAMTDVEAILAQAREEAARHREKSAAQLKATLERRERQATDRIAQAEAQAVAEVRAAAADVAIAATRTLIAGAMDEARKKAMIDAAIKEIPQRLN
;
A
#
# COMPACT_ATOMS: atom_id res chain seq x y z
N MET A 1 -108.06 -10.31 42.15
CA MET A 1 -106.71 -9.75 42.30
C MET A 1 -105.75 -10.82 42.86
N HIS A 2 -105.36 -11.83 42.06
CA HIS A 2 -104.56 -12.98 42.53
C HIS A 2 -103.29 -13.24 41.68
N PHE A 3 -102.92 -12.31 40.79
CA PHE A 3 -101.71 -12.40 39.95
C PHE A 3 -100.45 -11.84 40.65
N LEU A 4 -100.63 -11.01 41.68
CA LEU A 4 -99.53 -10.39 42.43
C LEU A 4 -99.07 -11.24 43.62
N ALA A 5 -99.73 -12.37 43.90
CA ALA A 5 -99.42 -13.28 45.02
C ALA A 5 -98.66 -14.55 44.57
N GLU A 6 -98.46 -14.76 43.26
CA GLU A 6 -97.70 -15.91 42.76
C GLU A 6 -96.18 -15.60 42.76
N PRO A 7 -95.34 -16.43 43.44
CA PRO A 7 -93.89 -16.21 43.48
C PRO A 7 -93.24 -16.10 42.09
N LYS A 8 -93.84 -16.73 41.07
CA LYS A 8 -93.36 -16.71 39.69
C LYS A 8 -93.38 -15.31 39.07
N THR A 9 -94.36 -14.46 39.39
CA THR A 9 -94.43 -13.10 38.83
C THR A 9 -93.36 -12.19 39.44
N TRP A 10 -93.04 -12.37 40.72
CA TRP A 10 -91.94 -11.66 41.37
C TRP A 10 -90.57 -12.11 40.87
N VAL A 11 -90.39 -13.41 40.62
CA VAL A 11 -89.17 -13.96 39.97
C VAL A 11 -89.01 -13.41 38.55
N LEU A 12 -90.09 -13.33 37.76
CA LEU A 12 -90.05 -12.74 36.42
C LEU A 12 -89.71 -11.24 36.46
N ALA A 13 -90.31 -10.49 37.39
CA ALA A 13 -90.00 -9.07 37.57
C ALA A 13 -88.53 -8.85 37.96
N ALA A 14 -88.01 -9.64 38.90
CA ALA A 14 -86.60 -9.61 39.28
C ALA A 14 -85.66 -9.99 38.11
N PHE A 15 -86.04 -10.97 37.29
CA PHE A 15 -85.28 -11.38 36.11
C PHE A 15 -85.20 -10.25 35.05
N VAL A 16 -86.32 -9.58 34.77
CA VAL A 16 -86.36 -8.46 33.82
C VAL A 16 -85.54 -7.27 34.34
N ILE A 17 -85.65 -6.93 35.62
CA ILE A 17 -84.87 -5.84 36.24
C ILE A 17 -83.37 -6.19 36.22
N PHE A 18 -82.99 -7.43 36.55
CA PHE A 18 -81.61 -7.89 36.47
C PHE A 18 -81.06 -7.79 35.04
N PHE A 19 -81.82 -8.26 34.04
CA PHE A 19 -81.39 -8.19 32.65
C PHE A 19 -81.26 -6.74 32.18
N TRP A 20 -82.18 -5.86 32.57
CA TRP A 20 -82.12 -4.43 32.24
C TRP A 20 -80.89 -3.74 32.83
N LEU A 21 -80.55 -4.03 34.09
CA LEU A 21 -79.35 -3.51 34.76
C LEU A 21 -78.06 -4.13 34.18
N ALA A 22 -78.05 -5.42 33.86
CA ALA A 22 -76.88 -6.16 33.36
C ALA A 22 -76.58 -5.92 31.87
N TRP A 23 -77.57 -5.51 31.07
CA TRP A 23 -77.42 -5.31 29.62
C TRP A 23 -76.40 -4.24 29.24
N LYS A 24 -76.38 -3.11 29.96
CA LYS A 24 -75.41 -2.02 29.73
C LYS A 24 -73.95 -2.43 30.00
N PRO A 25 -73.59 -2.97 31.19
CA PRO A 25 -72.21 -3.37 31.46
C PRO A 25 -71.76 -4.55 30.59
N LEU A 26 -72.64 -5.53 30.34
CA LEU A 26 -72.30 -6.70 29.51
C LEU A 26 -71.99 -6.30 28.06
N LYS A 27 -72.80 -5.41 27.47
CA LYS A 27 -72.52 -4.87 26.13
C LYS A 27 -71.23 -4.08 26.07
N LYS A 28 -70.98 -3.22 27.07
CA LYS A 28 -69.75 -2.42 27.13
C LYS A 28 -68.50 -3.31 27.23
N ALA A 29 -68.56 -4.36 28.04
CA ALA A 29 -67.45 -5.31 28.18
C ALA A 29 -67.19 -6.10 26.88
N LEU A 30 -68.24 -6.59 26.22
CA LEU A 30 -68.12 -7.31 24.94
C LEU A 30 -67.58 -6.41 23.83
N LEU A 31 -68.17 -5.24 23.60
CA LEU A 31 -67.70 -4.29 22.58
C LEU A 31 -66.27 -3.84 22.86
N GLY A 32 -65.93 -3.49 24.10
CA GLY A 32 -64.58 -3.10 24.48
C GLY A 32 -63.53 -4.20 24.25
N ALA A 33 -63.89 -5.47 24.45
CA ALA A 33 -63.00 -6.60 24.18
C ALA A 33 -62.79 -6.81 22.66
N LEU A 34 -63.84 -6.65 21.84
CA LEU A 34 -63.73 -6.70 20.38
C LEU A 34 -62.91 -5.51 19.84
N ASP A 35 -63.16 -4.30 20.32
CA ASP A 35 -62.42 -3.09 19.93
C ASP A 35 -60.94 -3.20 20.31
N GLY A 36 -60.64 -3.71 21.52
CA GLY A 36 -59.27 -3.97 21.95
C GLY A 36 -58.54 -4.99 21.06
N ARG A 37 -59.24 -6.05 20.64
CA ARG A 37 -58.68 -7.02 19.67
C ARG A 37 -58.46 -6.39 18.30
N ALA A 38 -59.42 -5.62 17.80
CA ALA A 38 -59.32 -4.93 16.51
C ALA A 38 -58.16 -3.93 16.50
N ALA A 39 -58.00 -3.15 17.57
CA ALA A 39 -56.88 -2.23 17.74
C ALA A 39 -55.53 -2.96 17.77
N LYS A 40 -55.43 -4.08 18.49
CA LYS A 40 -54.21 -4.88 18.54
C LYS A 40 -53.84 -5.46 17.17
N ILE A 41 -54.82 -6.01 16.44
CA ILE A 41 -54.59 -6.54 15.08
C ILE A 41 -54.14 -5.43 14.14
N ARG A 42 -54.80 -4.26 14.20
CA ARG A 42 -54.42 -3.11 13.39
C ARG A 42 -52.99 -2.65 13.67
N ALA A 43 -52.60 -2.55 14.95
CA ALA A 43 -51.24 -2.19 15.34
C ALA A 43 -50.21 -3.22 14.83
N GLN A 44 -50.51 -4.52 14.90
CA GLN A 44 -49.63 -5.56 14.39
C GLN A 44 -49.46 -5.52 12.87
N ILE A 45 -50.54 -5.21 12.13
CA ILE A 45 -50.48 -5.06 10.67
C ILE A 45 -49.62 -3.84 10.30
N GLU A 46 -49.84 -2.71 10.98
CA GLU A 46 -49.07 -1.47 10.74
C GLU A 46 -47.57 -1.67 11.06
N GLU A 47 -47.26 -2.36 12.16
CA GLU A 47 -45.89 -2.73 12.50
C GLU A 47 -45.27 -3.67 11.46
N ALA A 48 -46.02 -4.66 10.97
CA ALA A 48 -45.54 -5.58 9.94
C ALA A 48 -45.32 -4.87 8.59
N GLU A 49 -46.20 -3.94 8.21
CA GLU A 49 -46.04 -3.12 7.01
C GLU A 49 -44.80 -2.23 7.10
N LYS A 50 -44.62 -1.56 8.25
CA LYS A 50 -43.42 -0.75 8.51
C LYS A 50 -42.15 -1.59 8.48
N LEU A 51 -42.14 -2.76 9.12
CA LEU A 51 -40.99 -3.66 9.12
C LEU A 51 -40.65 -4.14 7.69
N ARG A 52 -41.67 -4.38 6.86
CA ARG A 52 -41.48 -4.74 5.45
C ARG A 52 -40.88 -3.58 4.66
N GLU A 53 -41.36 -2.36 4.87
CA GLU A 53 -40.82 -1.16 4.22
C GLU A 53 -39.35 -0.93 4.61
N ASP A 54 -39.05 -1.00 5.92
CA ASP A 54 -37.69 -0.86 6.44
C ASP A 54 -36.75 -1.93 5.85
N ALA A 55 -37.22 -3.18 5.76
CA ALA A 55 -36.45 -4.28 5.16
C ALA A 55 -36.20 -4.06 3.66
N GLN A 56 -37.20 -3.57 2.91
CA GLN A 56 -37.05 -3.25 1.49
C GLN A 56 -36.09 -2.08 1.28
N HIS A 57 -36.19 -1.03 2.10
CA HIS A 57 -35.27 0.11 2.07
C HIS A 57 -33.84 -0.34 2.35
N LEU A 58 -33.65 -1.15 3.40
CA LEU A 58 -32.34 -1.68 3.77
C LEU A 58 -31.75 -2.55 2.66
N LEU A 59 -32.54 -3.44 2.07
CA LEU A 59 -32.11 -4.26 0.93
C LEU A 59 -31.67 -3.39 -0.26
N ALA A 60 -32.44 -2.36 -0.60
CA ALA A 60 -32.09 -1.44 -1.68
C ALA A 60 -30.79 -0.68 -1.39
N GLU A 61 -30.58 -0.24 -0.14
CA GLU A 61 -29.32 0.37 0.28
C GLU A 61 -28.14 -0.60 0.16
N TYR A 62 -28.26 -1.83 0.65
CA TYR A 62 -27.18 -2.82 0.55
C TYR A 62 -26.84 -3.16 -0.89
N GLN A 63 -27.85 -3.30 -1.77
CA GLN A 63 -27.62 -3.52 -3.19
C GLN A 63 -26.90 -2.33 -3.85
N ARG A 64 -27.24 -1.08 -3.47
CA ARG A 64 -26.53 0.11 -3.95
C ARG A 64 -25.09 0.13 -3.45
N LYS A 65 -24.87 -0.10 -2.14
CA LYS A 65 -23.54 -0.19 -1.52
C LYS A 65 -22.69 -1.29 -2.15
N GLN A 66 -23.29 -2.45 -2.44
CA GLN A 66 -22.59 -3.55 -3.11
C GLN A 66 -22.14 -3.16 -4.52
N ARG A 67 -23.02 -2.55 -5.33
CA ARG A 67 -22.65 -2.07 -6.67
C ARG A 67 -21.54 -1.03 -6.61
N GLN A 68 -21.64 -0.07 -5.69
CA GLN A 68 -20.62 0.96 -5.50
C GLN A 68 -19.28 0.35 -5.08
N ALA A 69 -19.29 -0.59 -4.12
CA ALA A 69 -18.08 -1.29 -3.72
C ALA A 69 -17.43 -2.08 -4.86
N MET A 70 -18.22 -2.70 -5.76
CA MET A 70 -17.67 -3.37 -6.94
C MET A 70 -16.99 -2.36 -7.88
N THR A 71 -17.63 -1.21 -8.15
CA THR A 71 -17.03 -0.14 -8.96
C THR A 71 -15.75 0.41 -8.32
N ASP A 72 -15.75 0.61 -7.01
CA ASP A 72 -14.57 1.08 -6.27
C ASP A 72 -13.42 0.07 -6.35
N VAL A 73 -13.72 -1.23 -6.23
CA VAL A 73 -12.73 -2.31 -6.39
C VAL A 73 -12.14 -2.31 -7.80
N GLU A 74 -12.97 -2.18 -8.84
CA GLU A 74 -12.50 -2.10 -10.22
C GLU A 74 -11.59 -0.87 -10.43
N ALA A 75 -11.97 0.28 -9.88
CA ALA A 75 -11.16 1.49 -9.93
C ALA A 75 -9.81 1.30 -9.21
N ILE A 76 -9.81 0.72 -8.01
CA ILE A 76 -8.58 0.41 -7.25
C ILE A 76 -7.67 -0.53 -8.05
N LEU A 77 -8.24 -1.59 -8.66
CA LEU A 77 -7.46 -2.53 -9.46
C LEU A 77 -6.88 -1.88 -10.72
N ALA A 78 -7.64 -1.01 -11.39
CA ALA A 78 -7.14 -0.26 -12.54
C ALA A 78 -5.98 0.67 -12.13
N GLN A 79 -6.15 1.42 -11.04
CA GLN A 79 -5.13 2.33 -10.52
C GLN A 79 -3.86 1.58 -10.10
N ALA A 80 -4.02 0.45 -9.38
CA ALA A 80 -2.89 -0.38 -8.97
C ALA A 80 -2.11 -0.95 -10.16
N ARG A 81 -2.80 -1.32 -11.25
CA ARG A 81 -2.16 -1.78 -12.49
C ARG A 81 -1.39 -0.66 -13.18
N GLU A 82 -1.97 0.52 -13.28
CA GLU A 82 -1.31 1.70 -13.85
C GLU A 82 -0.06 2.09 -13.04
N GLU A 83 -0.20 2.16 -11.71
CA GLU A 83 0.90 2.48 -10.81
C GLU A 83 2.01 1.43 -10.88
N ALA A 84 1.66 0.15 -10.94
CA ALA A 84 2.63 -0.93 -11.14
C ALA A 84 3.36 -0.81 -12.48
N ALA A 85 2.65 -0.47 -13.57
CA ALA A 85 3.27 -0.27 -14.88
C ALA A 85 4.24 0.92 -14.87
N ARG A 86 3.82 2.07 -14.34
CA ARG A 86 4.68 3.26 -14.19
C ARG A 86 5.89 2.97 -13.30
N HIS A 87 5.70 2.22 -12.21
CA HIS A 87 6.80 1.87 -11.31
C HIS A 87 7.81 0.93 -11.99
N ARG A 88 7.35 -0.05 -12.78
CA ARG A 88 8.23 -0.91 -13.58
C ARG A 88 9.03 -0.10 -14.59
N GLU A 89 8.38 0.79 -15.33
CA GLU A 89 9.05 1.63 -16.34
C GLU A 89 10.11 2.53 -15.70
N LYS A 90 9.75 3.24 -14.62
CA LYS A 90 10.68 4.08 -13.86
C LYS A 90 11.86 3.26 -13.32
N SER A 91 11.59 2.08 -12.76
CA SER A 91 12.63 1.21 -12.22
C SER A 91 13.57 0.69 -13.31
N ALA A 92 13.02 0.30 -14.47
CA ALA A 92 13.81 -0.13 -15.62
C ALA A 92 14.70 1.01 -16.15
N ALA A 93 14.16 2.23 -16.26
CA ALA A 93 14.92 3.40 -16.67
C ALA A 93 16.06 3.72 -15.68
N GLN A 94 15.78 3.67 -14.37
CA GLN A 94 16.76 3.92 -13.33
C GLN A 94 17.85 2.83 -13.27
N LEU A 95 17.46 1.57 -13.50
CA LEU A 95 18.40 0.45 -13.60
C LEU A 95 19.32 0.63 -14.80
N LYS A 96 18.77 0.94 -15.98
CA LYS A 96 19.55 1.21 -17.19
C LYS A 96 20.57 2.33 -16.97
N ALA A 97 20.14 3.46 -16.44
CA ALA A 97 21.03 4.58 -16.13
C ALA A 97 22.13 4.21 -15.11
N THR A 98 21.81 3.34 -14.14
CA THR A 98 22.79 2.86 -13.16
C THR A 98 23.79 1.90 -13.80
N LEU A 99 23.35 1.02 -14.70
CA LEU A 99 24.22 0.12 -15.44
C LEU A 99 25.16 0.90 -16.36
N GLU A 100 24.66 1.85 -17.14
CA GLU A 100 25.48 2.72 -18.01
C GLU A 100 26.53 3.49 -17.20
N ARG A 101 26.17 4.02 -16.03
CA ARG A 101 27.13 4.70 -15.14
C ARG A 101 28.19 3.73 -14.62
N ARG A 102 27.80 2.50 -14.24
CA ARG A 102 28.75 1.48 -13.76
C ARG A 102 29.67 0.99 -14.86
N GLU A 103 29.15 0.84 -16.07
CA GLU A 103 29.94 0.48 -17.25
C GLU A 103 31.01 1.53 -17.52
N ARG A 104 30.63 2.82 -17.59
CA ARG A 104 31.61 3.93 -17.74
C ARG A 104 32.66 3.92 -16.64
N GLN A 105 32.25 3.78 -15.38
CA GLN A 105 33.19 3.69 -14.26
C GLN A 105 34.15 2.50 -14.37
N ALA A 106 33.68 1.35 -14.86
CA ALA A 106 34.53 0.19 -15.09
C ALA A 106 35.52 0.44 -16.24
N THR A 107 35.06 1.00 -17.35
CA THR A 107 35.90 1.37 -18.50
C THR A 107 36.96 2.39 -18.10
N ASP A 108 36.59 3.43 -17.34
CA ASP A 108 37.54 4.44 -16.84
C ASP A 108 38.60 3.83 -15.92
N ARG A 109 38.21 2.89 -15.05
CA ARG A 109 39.14 2.16 -14.18
C ARG A 109 40.09 1.25 -14.98
N ILE A 110 39.58 0.58 -16.00
CA ILE A 110 40.41 -0.25 -16.90
C ILE A 110 41.42 0.64 -17.61
N ALA A 111 41.00 1.76 -18.19
CA ALA A 111 41.89 2.70 -18.87
C ALA A 111 42.97 3.26 -17.93
N GLN A 112 42.61 3.59 -16.68
CA GLN A 112 43.58 4.01 -15.66
C GLN A 112 44.57 2.89 -15.32
N ALA A 113 44.09 1.66 -15.13
CA ALA A 113 44.95 0.52 -14.83
C ALA A 113 45.89 0.18 -16.00
N GLU A 114 45.42 0.27 -17.25
CA GLU A 114 46.24 0.09 -18.45
C GLU A 114 47.33 1.17 -18.54
N ALA A 115 46.98 2.44 -18.34
CA ALA A 115 47.95 3.53 -18.34
C ALA A 115 49.02 3.34 -17.25
N GLN A 116 48.61 2.89 -16.07
CA GLN A 116 49.52 2.62 -14.96
C GLN A 116 50.43 1.42 -15.26
N ALA A 117 49.89 0.31 -15.79
CA ALA A 117 50.68 -0.85 -16.18
C ALA A 117 51.70 -0.51 -17.28
N VAL A 118 51.33 0.31 -18.26
CA VAL A 118 52.26 0.78 -19.30
C VAL A 118 53.37 1.64 -18.69
N ALA A 119 53.05 2.53 -17.74
CA ALA A 119 54.04 3.33 -17.04
C ALA A 119 55.02 2.46 -16.23
N GLU A 120 54.50 1.44 -15.54
CA GLU A 120 55.31 0.48 -14.77
C GLU A 120 56.26 -0.32 -15.67
N VAL A 121 55.80 -0.81 -16.82
CA VAL A 121 56.65 -1.52 -17.79
C VAL A 121 57.75 -0.61 -18.34
N ARG A 122 57.44 0.66 -18.63
CA ARG A 122 58.43 1.64 -19.10
C ARG A 122 59.48 1.95 -18.02
N ALA A 123 59.06 2.10 -16.77
CA ALA A 123 59.96 2.32 -15.65
C ALA A 123 60.90 1.11 -15.47
N ALA A 124 60.36 -0.11 -15.45
CA ALA A 124 61.16 -1.33 -15.35
C ALA A 124 62.15 -1.48 -16.52
N ALA A 125 61.74 -1.15 -17.75
CA ALA A 125 62.63 -1.17 -18.91
C ALA A 125 63.77 -0.14 -18.79
N ALA A 126 63.48 1.07 -18.29
CA ALA A 126 64.48 2.10 -18.03
C ALA A 126 65.48 1.65 -16.96
N ASP A 127 65.01 1.04 -15.88
CA ASP A 127 65.85 0.50 -14.80
C ASP A 127 66.79 -0.60 -15.32
N VAL A 128 66.27 -1.53 -16.14
CA VAL A 128 67.07 -2.58 -16.79
C VAL A 128 68.10 -1.98 -17.74
N ALA A 129 67.74 -0.97 -18.53
CA ALA A 129 68.67 -0.30 -19.44
C ALA A 129 69.79 0.43 -18.68
N ILE A 130 69.46 1.13 -17.58
CA ILE A 130 70.44 1.78 -16.71
C ILE A 130 71.37 0.74 -16.07
N ALA A 131 70.83 -0.37 -15.56
CA ALA A 131 71.61 -1.44 -14.98
C ALA A 131 72.58 -2.06 -16.01
N ALA A 132 72.10 -2.40 -17.21
CA ALA A 132 72.93 -2.92 -18.29
C ALA A 132 74.03 -1.92 -18.71
N THR A 133 73.69 -0.63 -18.81
CA THR A 133 74.64 0.44 -19.14
C THR A 133 75.72 0.57 -18.06
N ARG A 134 75.37 0.51 -16.77
CA ARG A 134 76.34 0.50 -15.66
C ARG A 134 77.31 -0.67 -15.78
N THR A 135 76.81 -1.88 -16.07
CA THR A 135 77.65 -3.07 -16.25
C THR A 135 78.58 -2.94 -17.47
N LEU A 136 78.08 -2.41 -18.59
CA LEU A 136 78.86 -2.15 -19.80
C LEU A 136 79.97 -1.12 -19.54
N ILE A 137 79.64 0.01 -18.88
CA ILE A 137 80.63 1.03 -18.51
C ILE A 137 81.69 0.42 -17.58
N ALA A 138 81.28 -0.30 -16.54
CA ALA A 138 82.22 -0.94 -15.61
C ALA A 138 83.17 -1.93 -16.32
N GLY A 139 82.67 -2.70 -17.30
CA GLY A 139 83.47 -3.63 -18.11
C GLY A 139 84.39 -2.96 -19.14
N ALA A 140 84.04 -1.75 -19.62
CA ALA A 140 84.80 -1.00 -20.62
C ALA A 140 85.73 0.09 -20.05
N MET A 141 85.77 0.25 -18.72
CA MET A 141 86.57 1.26 -18.02
C MET A 141 88.04 0.84 -17.90
N ASP A 142 88.86 1.28 -18.85
CA ASP A 142 90.32 1.26 -18.74
C ASP A 142 90.87 2.47 -17.93
N GLU A 143 92.10 2.37 -17.44
CA GLU A 143 92.74 3.39 -16.60
C GLU A 143 92.85 4.76 -17.31
N ALA A 144 92.99 4.74 -18.64
CA ALA A 144 93.08 5.94 -19.49
C ALA A 144 91.75 6.69 -19.58
N ARG A 145 90.62 5.98 -19.76
CA ARG A 145 89.28 6.56 -19.77
C ARG A 145 88.86 7.10 -18.41
N LYS A 146 89.23 6.43 -17.31
CA LYS A 146 88.99 6.98 -15.96
C LYS A 146 89.66 8.33 -15.78
N LYS A 147 90.95 8.45 -16.17
CA LYS A 147 91.70 9.70 -16.09
C LYS A 147 91.08 10.80 -16.96
N ALA A 148 90.70 10.47 -18.20
CA ALA A 148 90.03 11.41 -19.10
C ALA A 148 88.66 11.90 -18.56
N MET A 149 87.88 11.04 -17.91
CA MET A 149 86.61 11.44 -17.28
C MET A 149 86.82 12.34 -16.05
N ILE A 150 87.86 12.09 -15.25
CA ILE A 150 88.24 12.94 -14.11
C ILE A 150 88.65 14.33 -14.61
N ASP A 151 89.52 14.40 -15.62
CA ASP A 151 89.96 15.67 -16.20
C ASP A 151 88.78 16.44 -16.84
N ALA A 152 87.85 15.73 -17.50
CA ALA A 152 86.63 16.32 -18.04
C ALA A 152 85.70 16.86 -16.95
N ALA A 153 85.47 16.10 -15.87
CA ALA A 153 84.65 16.53 -14.75
C ALA A 153 85.24 17.76 -14.04
N ILE A 154 86.57 17.79 -13.84
CA ILE A 154 87.29 18.95 -13.29
C ILE A 154 87.09 20.19 -14.17
N LYS A 155 87.05 20.01 -15.50
CA LYS A 155 86.82 21.10 -16.46
C LYS A 155 85.36 21.58 -16.50
N GLU A 156 84.39 20.76 -16.12
CA GLU A 156 82.96 21.09 -16.14
C GLU A 156 82.50 21.82 -14.85
N ILE A 157 83.18 21.60 -13.72
CA ILE A 157 82.85 22.23 -12.42
C ILE A 157 82.76 23.78 -12.50
N PRO A 158 83.70 24.49 -13.15
CA PRO A 158 83.62 25.95 -13.27
C PRO A 158 82.44 26.45 -14.11
N GLN A 159 81.89 25.62 -15.01
CA GLN A 159 80.80 26.02 -15.93
C GLN A 159 79.40 25.89 -15.32
N ARG A 160 79.25 25.12 -14.23
CA ARG A 160 77.96 24.97 -13.51
C ARG A 160 77.87 25.80 -12.23
N LEU A 161 78.92 26.56 -11.92
CA LEU A 161 79.04 27.46 -10.77
C LEU A 161 78.86 28.96 -11.11
N ASN A 162 78.51 29.26 -12.37
CA ASN A 162 77.93 30.54 -12.80
C ASN A 162 76.43 30.35 -13.07
#